data_AF-A0A959WC78-F1
#
_entry.id   AF-A0A959WC78-F1
#
_cell.length_a   1.000
_cell.length_b   1.000
_cell.length_c   1.000
_cell.angle_alpha   90.00
_cell.angle_beta   90.00
_cell.angle_gamma   90.00
#
_symmetry.space_group_name_H-M   'P 1'
#
loop_
_entity.id
_entity.type
_entity.pdbx_description
1 polymer ?
#
loop_
_entity_poly.entity_id
_entity_poly.type
_entity_poly.pdbx_seq_one_letter_code
_entity_poly.pdbx_strand_id
1 'polypeptide(L)'
;MAVDLPHVPLEAGAGPENPPCPACGEPLFPWVGMPVGTGIAHRCEACGLAVLSHGEKFFFPKRAGERKPGESGLKIEFSFDPGSTADVLAELDLDRAGDGSIEFENRDSLACSLTGGAWTGLGTSRRYRITPKALTDAIATRDQIVTETRFRPLRGIAAMWQSGINMFTFGQNIVLGSLGKAEKVAADHGWKRGLDWFISVVLAIPAIVIAAPLELVAIGFRKGSSVRAGIQVL
;
A
#
# COMPACT_ATOMS: atom_id res chain seq x y z
N MET A 1 -3.34 24.02 -25.55
CA MET A 1 -4.71 23.53 -25.77
C MET A 1 -4.95 22.45 -24.72
N ALA A 2 -5.56 22.79 -23.59
CA ALA A 2 -5.84 21.82 -22.53
C ALA A 2 -7.01 20.95 -23.02
N VAL A 3 -6.79 19.64 -23.08
CA VAL A 3 -7.87 18.70 -23.37
C VAL A 3 -8.77 18.69 -22.14
N ASP A 4 -9.97 19.26 -22.30
CA ASP A 4 -11.02 19.22 -21.27
C ASP A 4 -11.58 17.80 -21.24
N LEU A 5 -10.96 16.93 -20.44
CA LEU A 5 -11.43 15.57 -20.25
C LEU A 5 -12.74 15.62 -19.47
N PRO A 6 -13.79 14.90 -19.90
CA PRO A 6 -15.04 14.87 -19.16
C PRO A 6 -14.77 14.38 -17.73
N HIS A 7 -15.18 15.19 -16.75
CA HIS A 7 -15.11 14.83 -15.34
C HIS A 7 -16.05 13.64 -15.10
N VAL A 8 -15.51 12.43 -15.10
CA VAL A 8 -16.26 11.21 -14.74
C VAL A 8 -16.48 11.25 -13.22
N PRO A 9 -17.72 11.38 -12.74
CA PRO A 9 -18.01 11.32 -11.31
C PRO A 9 -17.56 9.97 -10.76
N LEU A 10 -17.02 9.94 -9.54
CA LEU A 10 -16.59 8.68 -8.89
C LEU A 10 -17.75 7.67 -8.80
N GLU A 11 -18.99 8.15 -8.69
CA GLU A 11 -20.21 7.34 -8.72
C GLU A 11 -20.38 6.54 -10.03
N ALA A 12 -19.85 7.02 -11.16
CA ALA A 12 -19.89 6.31 -12.44
C ALA A 12 -18.90 5.13 -12.50
N GLY A 13 -17.97 5.04 -11.54
CA GLY A 13 -17.09 3.88 -11.36
C GLY A 13 -17.59 2.89 -10.32
N ALA A 14 -18.67 3.18 -9.59
CA ALA A 14 -19.25 2.29 -8.59
C ALA A 14 -20.00 1.13 -9.28
N GLY A 15 -19.59 -0.10 -9.02
CA GLY A 15 -20.18 -1.30 -9.62
C GLY A 15 -19.74 -2.55 -8.87
N PRO A 16 -20.32 -3.74 -9.16
CA PRO A 16 -19.88 -4.99 -8.54
C PRO A 16 -18.39 -5.29 -8.74
N GLU A 17 -17.78 -4.74 -9.80
CA GLU A 17 -16.34 -4.79 -10.08
C GLU A 17 -15.48 -3.84 -9.24
N ASN A 18 -16.07 -2.77 -8.68
CA ASN A 18 -15.39 -1.75 -7.86
C ASN A 18 -16.19 -1.55 -6.57
N PRO A 19 -16.04 -2.47 -5.60
CA PRO A 19 -16.85 -2.47 -4.39
C PRO A 19 -16.50 -1.25 -3.50
N PRO A 20 -17.40 -0.89 -2.56
CA PRO A 20 -17.24 0.30 -1.73
C PRO A 20 -16.04 0.17 -0.77
N CYS A 21 -15.34 1.27 -0.56
CA CYS A 21 -14.24 1.38 0.39
C CYS A 21 -14.74 1.23 1.82
N PRO A 22 -14.17 0.33 2.64
CA PRO A 22 -14.64 0.13 4.01
C PRO A 22 -14.35 1.32 4.93
N ALA A 23 -13.52 2.29 4.53
CA ALA A 23 -13.26 3.48 5.34
C ALA A 23 -14.22 4.65 5.02
N CYS A 24 -14.60 4.86 3.76
CA CYS A 24 -15.36 6.06 3.36
C CYS A 24 -16.54 5.79 2.41
N GLY A 25 -16.78 4.53 2.00
CA GLY A 25 -17.87 4.14 1.10
C GLY A 25 -17.61 4.32 -0.39
N GLU A 26 -16.61 5.13 -0.77
CA GLU A 26 -16.29 5.41 -2.19
C GLU A 26 -15.68 4.20 -2.92
N PRO A 27 -15.79 4.09 -4.26
CA PRO A 27 -15.32 2.91 -4.99
C PRO A 27 -13.82 2.61 -4.85
N LEU A 28 -13.48 1.32 -4.84
CA LEU A 28 -12.11 0.81 -4.88
C LEU A 28 -11.71 0.38 -6.30
N PHE A 29 -10.53 0.82 -6.74
CA PHE A 29 -10.00 0.48 -8.06
C PHE A 29 -8.70 -0.32 -7.95
N PRO A 30 -8.43 -1.30 -8.84
CA PRO A 30 -7.13 -1.94 -8.92
C PRO A 30 -6.02 -0.91 -9.12
N TRP A 31 -4.96 -0.96 -8.30
CA TRP A 31 -3.89 0.02 -8.32
C TRP A 31 -2.54 -0.57 -8.72
N VAL A 32 -2.06 -1.61 -8.04
CA VAL A 32 -0.74 -2.19 -8.31
C VAL A 32 -0.68 -3.67 -7.95
N GLY A 33 0.09 -4.45 -8.73
CA GLY A 33 0.39 -5.84 -8.38
C GLY A 33 1.27 -5.93 -7.15
N MET A 34 0.97 -6.88 -6.27
CA MET A 34 1.75 -7.12 -5.06
C MET A 34 3.06 -7.86 -5.36
N PRO A 35 4.07 -7.72 -4.47
CA PRO A 35 5.36 -8.39 -4.56
C PRO A 35 5.29 -9.86 -4.96
N VAL A 36 6.16 -10.28 -5.88
CA VAL A 36 6.31 -11.71 -6.25
C VAL A 36 4.98 -12.34 -6.73
N GLY A 37 4.05 -11.52 -7.23
CA GLY A 37 2.75 -11.96 -7.72
C GLY A 37 1.85 -12.54 -6.64
N THR A 38 2.01 -12.09 -5.38
CA THR A 38 1.22 -12.59 -4.24
C THR A 38 -0.20 -12.06 -4.21
N GLY A 39 -0.58 -11.12 -5.08
CA GLY A 39 -1.89 -10.49 -5.04
C GLY A 39 -2.00 -9.17 -5.79
N ILE A 40 -3.07 -8.42 -5.54
CA ILE A 40 -3.33 -7.08 -6.07
C ILE A 40 -3.65 -6.13 -4.91
N ALA A 41 -3.15 -4.91 -4.98
CA ALA A 41 -3.61 -3.82 -4.14
C ALA A 41 -4.69 -3.02 -4.87
N HIS A 42 -5.85 -2.87 -4.24
CA HIS A 42 -6.92 -1.98 -4.65
C HIS A 42 -6.84 -0.69 -3.85
N ARG A 43 -7.22 0.45 -4.43
CA ARG A 43 -7.07 1.79 -3.86
C ARG A 43 -8.37 2.58 -3.99
N CYS A 44 -8.71 3.28 -2.92
CA CYS A 44 -9.77 4.29 -2.95
C CYS A 44 -9.20 5.63 -3.41
N GLU A 45 -9.77 6.25 -4.44
CA GLU A 45 -9.33 7.57 -4.91
C GLU A 45 -9.73 8.72 -3.95
N ALA A 46 -10.73 8.51 -3.10
CA ALA A 46 -11.25 9.55 -2.21
C ALA A 46 -10.49 9.67 -0.89
N CYS A 47 -10.47 8.62 -0.07
CA CYS A 47 -9.76 8.62 1.22
C CYS A 47 -8.34 8.05 1.10
N GLY A 48 -8.07 7.29 0.05
CA GLY A 48 -6.78 6.71 -0.15
C GLY A 48 -6.49 5.42 0.61
N LEU A 49 -7.48 4.76 1.21
CA LEU A 49 -7.26 3.41 1.72
C LEU A 49 -6.77 2.50 0.58
N ALA A 50 -5.82 1.63 0.86
CA ALA A 50 -5.55 0.48 0.00
C ALA A 50 -5.93 -0.83 0.70
N VAL A 51 -6.55 -1.73 -0.07
CA VAL A 51 -6.98 -3.07 0.36
C VAL A 51 -6.18 -4.09 -0.45
N LEU A 52 -5.50 -5.00 0.24
CA LEU A 52 -4.63 -6.01 -0.37
C LEU A 52 -5.41 -7.31 -0.53
N SER A 53 -5.52 -7.82 -1.77
CA SER A 53 -6.09 -9.12 -2.09
C SER A 53 -4.99 -10.14 -2.36
N HIS A 54 -4.68 -10.97 -1.35
CA HIS A 54 -3.67 -12.01 -1.46
C HIS A 54 -4.21 -13.25 -2.21
N GLY A 55 -3.40 -13.85 -3.08
CA GLY A 55 -3.72 -15.07 -3.82
C GLY A 55 -4.37 -14.85 -5.19
N GLU A 56 -4.82 -13.64 -5.50
CA GLU A 56 -5.38 -13.30 -6.80
C GLU A 56 -4.25 -12.95 -7.78
N LYS A 57 -3.93 -13.86 -8.71
CA LYS A 57 -3.03 -13.52 -9.82
C LYS A 57 -3.74 -12.53 -10.73
N PHE A 58 -3.23 -11.30 -10.76
CA PHE A 58 -3.71 -10.26 -11.67
C PHE A 58 -3.51 -10.68 -13.12
N PHE A 59 -4.61 -10.79 -13.85
CA PHE A 59 -4.60 -10.79 -15.31
C PHE A 59 -5.41 -9.59 -15.76
N PHE A 60 -4.80 -8.72 -16.57
CA PHE A 60 -5.58 -7.72 -17.29
C PHE A 60 -6.61 -8.46 -18.16
N PRO A 61 -7.92 -8.16 -18.04
CA PRO A 61 -8.89 -8.72 -18.96
C PRO A 61 -8.52 -8.27 -20.37
N LYS A 62 -8.22 -9.22 -21.27
CA LYS A 62 -7.94 -8.93 -22.69
C LYS A 62 -9.14 -8.20 -23.30
N ARG A 63 -8.89 -7.17 -24.12
CA ARG A 63 -9.98 -6.43 -24.79
C ARG A 63 -10.75 -7.36 -25.72
N ALA A 64 -12.02 -7.03 -25.98
CA ALA A 64 -12.82 -7.75 -26.97
C ALA A 64 -12.10 -7.71 -28.34
N GLY A 65 -11.81 -8.88 -28.90
CA GLY A 65 -11.07 -9.04 -30.16
C GLY A 65 -9.59 -9.42 -30.04
N GLU A 66 -8.97 -9.34 -28.86
CA GLU A 66 -7.58 -9.81 -28.62
C GLU A 66 -7.48 -11.30 -28.27
N ARG A 67 -8.62 -12.02 -28.27
CA ARG A 67 -8.69 -13.46 -27.99
C ARG A 67 -8.33 -14.26 -29.24
N LYS A 68 -7.35 -15.16 -29.14
CA LYS A 68 -7.08 -16.13 -30.20
C LYS A 68 -8.10 -17.28 -30.14
N PRO A 69 -8.54 -17.84 -31.28
CA PRO A 69 -9.39 -19.02 -31.29
C PRO A 69 -8.72 -20.16 -30.52
N GLY A 70 -9.39 -20.70 -29.50
CA GLY A 70 -8.88 -21.79 -28.65
C GLY A 70 -8.29 -21.34 -27.30
N GLU A 71 -8.16 -20.04 -27.01
CA GLU A 71 -7.89 -19.58 -25.66
C GLU A 71 -9.20 -19.63 -24.84
N SER A 72 -9.33 -20.61 -23.94
CA SER A 72 -10.29 -20.56 -22.84
C SER A 72 -9.85 -19.47 -21.86
N GLY A 73 -10.13 -18.22 -22.21
CA GLY A 73 -9.90 -17.09 -21.31
C GLY A 73 -10.62 -17.39 -20.00
N LEU A 74 -9.87 -17.52 -18.92
CA LEU A 74 -10.40 -17.72 -17.59
C LEU A 74 -11.36 -16.57 -17.32
N LYS A 75 -12.66 -16.84 -17.33
CA LYS A 75 -13.67 -15.91 -16.84
C LYS A 75 -13.50 -15.94 -15.32
N ILE A 76 -12.47 -15.25 -14.83
CA ILE A 76 -12.30 -15.06 -13.39
C ILE A 76 -13.45 -14.12 -13.03
N GLU A 77 -14.52 -14.67 -12.47
CA GLU A 77 -15.45 -13.89 -11.65
C GLU A 77 -14.61 -13.38 -10.49
N PHE A 78 -14.02 -12.19 -10.67
CA PHE A 78 -13.30 -11.47 -9.62
C PHE A 78 -14.33 -11.02 -8.60
N SER A 79 -14.62 -11.88 -7.63
CA SER A 79 -15.36 -11.51 -6.42
C SER A 79 -14.36 -10.96 -5.41
N PHE A 80 -13.92 -9.73 -5.62
CA PHE A 80 -13.10 -9.00 -4.65
C PHE A 80 -14.00 -8.52 -3.52
N ASP A 81 -13.84 -9.09 -2.33
CA ASP A 81 -14.43 -8.57 -1.10
C ASP A 81 -13.45 -7.58 -0.46
N PRO A 82 -13.82 -6.29 -0.27
CA PRO A 82 -12.97 -5.34 0.42
C PRO A 82 -13.11 -5.39 1.94
N GLY A 83 -14.06 -6.17 2.49
CA GLY A 83 -14.39 -6.21 3.90
C GLY A 83 -15.23 -5.02 4.36
N SER A 84 -15.35 -4.86 5.68
CA SER A 84 -16.16 -3.85 6.34
C SER A 84 -15.32 -2.84 7.12
N THR A 85 -15.94 -1.72 7.53
CA THR A 85 -15.31 -0.75 8.43
C THR A 85 -14.86 -1.38 9.74
N ALA A 86 -15.61 -2.36 10.26
CA ALA A 86 -15.25 -3.09 11.46
C ALA A 86 -13.94 -3.87 11.30
N ASP A 87 -13.70 -4.44 10.11
CA ASP A 87 -12.45 -5.15 9.81
C ASP A 87 -11.25 -4.20 9.78
N VAL A 88 -11.41 -3.03 9.14
CA VAL A 88 -10.38 -1.98 9.12
C VAL A 88 -10.01 -1.57 10.55
N LEU A 89 -11.03 -1.34 11.38
CA LEU A 89 -10.83 -0.90 12.75
C LEU A 89 -10.25 -2.01 13.65
N ALA A 90 -10.62 -3.27 13.43
CA ALA A 90 -10.03 -4.41 14.12
C ALA A 90 -8.53 -4.55 13.79
N GLU A 91 -8.14 -4.34 12.54
CA GLU A 91 -6.72 -4.36 12.15
C GLU A 91 -5.95 -3.18 12.74
N LEU A 92 -6.56 -1.99 12.76
CA LEU A 92 -6.02 -0.79 13.42
C LEU A 92 -5.77 -0.99 14.92
N ASP A 93 -6.68 -1.69 15.61
CA ASP A 93 -6.53 -1.98 17.04
C ASP A 93 -5.32 -2.88 17.32
N LEU A 94 -4.86 -3.69 16.35
CA LEU A 94 -3.63 -4.49 16.48
C LEU A 94 -2.35 -3.66 16.42
N ASP A 95 -2.41 -2.47 15.83
CA ASP A 95 -1.28 -1.53 15.72
C ASP A 95 -1.35 -0.41 16.78
N ARG A 96 -2.26 -0.55 17.75
CA ARG A 96 -2.44 0.39 18.85
C ARG A 96 -1.31 0.25 19.86
N ALA A 97 -0.58 1.33 20.08
CA ALA A 97 0.45 1.42 21.09
C ALA A 97 -0.16 1.50 22.50
N GLY A 98 0.65 1.23 23.52
CA GLY A 98 0.20 1.24 24.92
C GLY A 98 -0.31 2.59 25.43
N ASP A 99 0.00 3.69 24.74
CA ASP A 99 -0.54 5.03 25.02
C ASP A 99 -1.80 5.37 24.20
N GLY A 100 -2.38 4.38 23.51
CA GLY A 100 -3.62 4.52 22.74
C GLY A 100 -3.44 5.11 21.35
N SER A 101 -2.23 5.56 20.98
CA SER A 101 -1.91 6.01 19.62
C SER A 101 -1.84 4.85 18.63
N ILE A 102 -2.09 5.12 17.36
CA ILE A 102 -1.97 4.13 16.28
C ILE A 102 -0.73 4.45 15.45
N GLU A 103 0.11 3.43 15.23
CA GLU A 103 1.28 3.53 14.38
C GLU A 103 1.05 2.79 13.07
N PHE A 104 1.26 3.45 11.92
CA PHE A 104 1.07 2.81 10.62
C PHE A 104 2.05 3.31 9.56
N GLU A 105 2.21 2.51 8.51
CA GLU A 105 2.90 2.90 7.28
C GLU A 105 1.95 3.67 6.38
N ASN A 106 2.31 4.90 6.05
CA ASN A 106 1.44 5.80 5.31
C ASN A 106 1.43 5.44 3.82
N ARG A 107 0.29 4.95 3.33
CA ARG A 107 0.07 4.63 1.92
C ARG A 107 0.13 5.89 1.03
N ASP A 108 -0.24 7.05 1.56
CA ASP A 108 -0.15 8.32 0.84
C ASP A 108 1.27 8.93 0.87
N SER A 109 2.28 8.13 1.19
CA SER A 109 3.66 8.62 1.30
C SER A 109 4.33 8.85 -0.05
N LEU A 110 5.37 9.70 -0.04
CA LEU A 110 6.23 9.89 -1.20
C LEU A 110 6.93 8.60 -1.58
N ALA A 111 7.36 7.78 -0.61
CA ALA A 111 7.96 6.48 -0.87
C ALA A 111 7.01 5.61 -1.70
N CYS A 112 5.76 5.47 -1.25
CA CYS A 112 4.74 4.73 -1.98
C CYS A 112 4.50 5.29 -3.39
N SER A 113 4.44 6.61 -3.56
CA SER A 113 4.24 7.24 -4.86
C SER A 113 5.41 7.02 -5.83
N LEU A 114 6.65 7.01 -5.33
CA LEU A 114 7.86 6.86 -6.17
C LEU A 114 8.13 5.40 -6.53
N THR A 115 7.89 4.48 -5.61
CA THR A 115 8.31 3.08 -5.77
C THR A 115 7.16 2.17 -6.20
N GLY A 116 5.90 2.60 -6.07
CA GLY A 116 4.72 1.85 -6.51
C GLY A 116 4.70 0.42 -5.95
N GLY A 117 4.76 -0.57 -6.83
CA GLY A 117 4.75 -2.00 -6.49
C GLY A 117 5.96 -2.49 -5.66
N ALA A 118 7.02 -1.68 -5.57
CA ALA A 118 8.19 -1.93 -4.74
C ALA A 118 8.10 -1.28 -3.34
N TRP A 119 6.99 -0.62 -3.03
CA TRP A 119 6.82 0.01 -1.72
C TRP A 119 6.85 -1.03 -0.61
N THR A 120 7.64 -0.76 0.43
CA THR A 120 7.86 -1.67 1.57
C THR A 120 6.55 -2.12 2.22
N GLY A 121 5.53 -1.27 2.21
CA GLY A 121 4.24 -1.56 2.81
C GLY A 121 3.42 -2.62 2.10
N LEU A 122 3.73 -2.98 0.84
CA LEU A 122 3.01 -4.05 0.14
C LEU A 122 3.47 -5.45 0.55
N GLY A 123 4.70 -5.60 1.07
CA GLY A 123 5.20 -6.87 1.57
C GLY A 123 4.70 -7.11 2.99
N THR A 124 3.46 -7.57 3.14
CA THR A 124 2.80 -7.80 4.42
C THR A 124 1.67 -8.82 4.32
N SER A 125 1.28 -9.37 5.46
CA SER A 125 0.08 -10.16 5.74
C SER A 125 -1.12 -9.32 6.17
N ARG A 126 -0.91 -8.03 6.45
CA ARG A 126 -1.96 -7.03 6.73
C ARG A 126 -2.87 -6.84 5.51
N ARG A 127 -4.17 -6.69 5.70
CA ARG A 127 -5.13 -6.50 4.59
C ARG A 127 -5.23 -5.03 4.20
N TYR A 128 -5.03 -4.11 5.14
CA TYR A 128 -5.28 -2.69 4.91
C TYR A 128 -4.02 -1.84 5.00
N ARG A 129 -3.88 -0.90 4.06
CA ARG A 129 -2.85 0.14 4.08
C ARG A 129 -3.49 1.51 4.11
N ILE A 130 -3.22 2.22 5.20
CA ILE A 130 -4.01 3.36 5.64
C ILE A 130 -3.28 4.66 5.32
N THR A 131 -4.08 5.71 5.13
CA THR A 131 -3.64 7.10 5.04
C THR A 131 -4.19 7.86 6.25
N PRO A 132 -3.64 9.02 6.61
CA PRO A 132 -4.24 9.86 7.64
C PRO A 132 -5.73 10.14 7.40
N LYS A 133 -6.13 10.37 6.14
CA LYS A 133 -7.53 10.62 5.77
C LYS A 133 -8.41 9.37 5.96
N ALA A 134 -7.97 8.21 5.44
CA ALA A 134 -8.71 6.96 5.62
C ALA A 134 -8.83 6.56 7.09
N LEU A 135 -7.81 6.86 7.91
CA LEU A 135 -7.90 6.68 9.36
C LEU A 135 -9.00 7.55 9.96
N THR A 136 -9.01 8.85 9.66
CA THR A 136 -10.04 9.78 10.14
C THR A 136 -11.45 9.32 9.73
N ASP A 137 -11.65 8.97 8.47
CA ASP A 137 -12.94 8.51 7.96
C ASP A 137 -13.40 7.21 8.65
N ALA A 138 -12.47 6.25 8.84
CA ALA A 138 -12.79 4.99 9.50
C ALA A 138 -13.16 5.16 10.98
N ILE A 139 -12.39 5.94 11.75
CA ILE A 139 -12.63 6.09 13.20
C ILE A 139 -13.79 7.01 13.53
N ALA A 140 -14.21 7.88 12.59
CA ALA A 140 -15.39 8.73 12.76
C ALA A 140 -16.67 7.90 13.03
N THR A 141 -16.69 6.62 12.62
CA THR A 141 -17.79 5.69 12.91
C THR A 141 -17.87 5.24 14.39
N ARG A 142 -16.83 5.50 15.20
CA ARG A 142 -16.72 5.11 16.61
C ARG A 142 -16.78 6.29 17.59
N ASP A 143 -17.30 7.45 17.17
CA ASP A 143 -17.27 8.69 17.97
C ASP A 143 -15.84 9.04 18.46
N GLN A 144 -14.84 8.73 17.63
CA GLN A 144 -13.43 9.01 17.90
C GLN A 144 -12.90 10.03 16.90
N ILE A 145 -11.93 10.81 17.35
CA ILE A 145 -11.24 11.80 16.52
C ILE A 145 -9.73 11.59 16.53
N VAL A 146 -9.10 11.87 15.39
CA VAL A 146 -7.64 11.97 15.31
C VAL A 146 -7.25 13.33 15.88
N THR A 147 -6.58 13.35 17.03
CA THR A 147 -6.17 14.59 17.69
C THR A 147 -4.87 15.14 17.11
N GLU A 148 -3.95 14.24 16.76
CA GLU A 148 -2.67 14.61 16.19
C GLU A 148 -2.14 13.56 15.22
N THR A 149 -1.31 14.01 14.28
CA THR A 149 -0.60 13.15 13.34
C THR A 149 0.86 13.57 13.32
N ARG A 150 1.76 12.68 13.76
CA ARG A 150 3.19 12.93 13.83
C ARG A 150 3.95 11.95 12.95
N PHE A 151 4.86 12.46 12.12
CA PHE A 151 5.73 11.62 11.32
C PHE A 151 6.90 11.07 12.15
N ARG A 152 7.33 9.85 11.85
CA ARG A 152 8.42 9.15 12.54
C ARG A 152 9.66 9.10 11.64
N PRO A 153 10.54 10.12 11.66
CA PRO A 153 11.56 10.29 10.63
C PRO A 153 12.50 9.08 10.50
N LEU A 154 13.00 8.52 11.60
CA LEU A 154 13.91 7.37 11.53
C LEU A 154 13.26 6.13 10.88
N ARG A 155 11.99 5.84 11.23
CA ARG A 155 11.24 4.74 10.60
C ARG A 155 10.86 5.06 9.17
N GLY A 156 10.50 6.31 8.90
CA GLY A 156 10.19 6.78 7.56
C GLY A 156 11.39 6.65 6.62
N ILE A 157 12.59 7.03 7.08
CA ILE A 157 13.84 6.88 6.31
C ILE A 157 14.11 5.42 6.02
N ALA A 158 13.95 4.53 7.02
CA ALA A 158 14.10 3.10 6.82
C ALA A 158 13.11 2.54 5.78
N ALA A 159 11.86 3.00 5.81
CA ALA A 159 10.82 2.60 4.86
C ALA A 159 11.10 3.10 3.43
N MET A 160 11.47 4.38 3.28
CA MET A 160 11.90 4.97 2.00
C MET A 160 13.12 4.22 1.44
N TRP A 161 14.11 3.96 2.30
CA TRP A 161 15.33 3.25 1.95
C TRP A 161 15.06 1.83 1.46
N GLN A 162 14.29 1.05 2.22
CA GLN A 162 13.93 -0.31 1.82
C GLN A 162 13.10 -0.32 0.53
N SER A 163 12.16 0.63 0.38
CA SER A 163 11.36 0.77 -0.85
C SER A 163 12.24 1.09 -2.06
N GLY A 164 13.28 1.91 -1.89
CA GLY A 164 14.27 2.18 -2.93
C GLY A 164 15.07 0.96 -3.32
N ILE A 165 15.56 0.18 -2.35
CA ILE A 165 16.28 -1.09 -2.61
C ILE A 165 15.36 -2.07 -3.35
N ASN A 166 14.10 -2.18 -2.90
CA ASN A 166 13.09 -3.04 -3.47
C ASN A 166 12.83 -2.82 -4.96
N MET A 167 13.11 -1.63 -5.51
CA MET A 167 12.98 -1.35 -6.94
C MET A 167 13.99 -2.14 -7.79
N PHE A 168 15.09 -2.57 -7.17
CA PHE A 168 16.18 -3.28 -7.84
C PHE A 168 16.25 -4.77 -7.47
N THR A 169 15.42 -5.24 -6.54
CA THR A 169 15.39 -6.64 -6.11
C THR A 169 14.18 -7.39 -6.65
N PHE A 170 14.30 -8.70 -6.78
CA PHE A 170 13.20 -9.59 -7.17
C PHE A 170 12.28 -9.90 -5.99
N GLY A 171 12.87 -10.20 -4.83
CA GLY A 171 12.16 -10.22 -3.56
C GLY A 171 11.91 -8.81 -3.04
N GLN A 172 11.26 -8.72 -1.88
CA GLN A 172 10.96 -7.46 -1.20
C GLN A 172 11.30 -7.54 0.27
N ASN A 173 11.63 -6.39 0.84
CA ASN A 173 11.86 -6.19 2.26
C ASN A 173 12.97 -7.09 2.82
N ILE A 174 13.99 -7.37 2.01
CA ILE A 174 15.04 -8.33 2.37
C ILE A 174 15.82 -7.89 3.61
N VAL A 175 16.20 -6.60 3.68
CA VAL A 175 17.03 -6.09 4.77
C VAL A 175 16.20 -5.88 6.02
N LEU A 176 15.13 -5.07 5.95
CA LEU A 176 14.25 -4.85 7.11
C LEU A 176 13.60 -6.14 7.60
N GLY A 177 13.28 -7.07 6.70
CA GLY A 177 12.75 -8.38 7.06
C GLY A 177 13.76 -9.27 7.76
N SER A 178 15.05 -9.21 7.40
CA SER A 178 16.11 -9.90 8.13
C SER A 178 16.32 -9.35 9.56
N LEU A 179 15.94 -8.09 9.79
CA LEU A 179 16.00 -7.43 11.09
C LEU A 179 14.69 -7.55 11.90
N GLY A 180 13.69 -8.28 11.38
CA GLY A 180 12.37 -8.39 11.99
C GLY A 180 11.59 -7.08 12.06
N LYS A 181 11.88 -6.13 11.16
CA LYS A 181 11.25 -4.80 11.09
C LYS A 181 10.21 -4.66 9.99
N ALA A 182 10.16 -5.61 9.05
CA ALA A 182 9.17 -5.72 7.99
C ALA A 182 8.93 -7.21 7.68
N GLU A 183 7.89 -7.52 6.91
CA GLU A 183 7.68 -8.89 6.44
C GLU A 183 8.51 -9.15 5.17
N LYS A 184 9.34 -10.19 5.22
CA LYS A 184 10.26 -10.56 4.14
C LYS A 184 9.53 -11.36 3.08
N VAL A 185 9.53 -10.88 1.84
CA VAL A 185 9.01 -11.64 0.69
C VAL A 185 10.18 -12.11 -0.16
N ALA A 186 10.53 -13.39 -0.06
CA ALA A 186 11.67 -13.95 -0.79
C ALA A 186 11.34 -14.20 -2.28
N ALA A 187 12.34 -14.05 -3.15
CA ALA A 187 12.22 -14.43 -4.55
C ALA A 187 11.90 -15.94 -4.72
N ASP A 188 11.28 -16.25 -5.86
CA ASP A 188 10.84 -17.59 -6.26
C ASP A 188 12.02 -18.59 -6.44
N HIS A 189 13.18 -18.12 -6.91
CA HIS A 189 14.36 -18.97 -7.19
C HIS A 189 15.56 -18.66 -6.30
N GLY A 190 16.32 -19.69 -5.93
CA GLY A 190 17.50 -19.58 -5.07
C GLY A 190 18.58 -18.62 -5.58
N TRP A 191 18.88 -18.64 -6.88
CA TRP A 191 19.89 -17.74 -7.46
C TRP A 191 19.45 -16.27 -7.41
N LYS A 192 18.14 -15.98 -7.60
CA LYS A 192 17.59 -14.63 -7.44
C LYS A 192 17.71 -14.16 -5.99
N ARG A 193 17.51 -15.04 -5.01
CA ARG A 193 17.70 -14.71 -3.58
C ARG A 193 19.16 -14.33 -3.29
N GLY A 194 20.12 -15.01 -3.90
CA GLY A 194 21.54 -14.66 -3.78
C GLY A 194 21.83 -13.28 -4.36
N LEU A 195 21.27 -12.99 -5.54
CA LEU A 195 21.39 -11.68 -6.18
C LEU A 195 20.71 -10.56 -5.37
N ASP A 196 19.51 -10.79 -4.84
CA ASP A 196 18.80 -9.84 -3.97
C ASP A 196 19.65 -9.45 -2.75
N TRP A 197 20.34 -10.42 -2.15
CA TRP A 197 21.22 -10.17 -1.01
C TRP A 197 22.43 -9.31 -1.41
N PHE A 198 23.07 -9.65 -2.53
CA PHE A 198 24.17 -8.86 -3.09
C PHE A 198 23.73 -7.42 -3.41
N ILE A 199 22.61 -7.25 -4.12
CA ILE A 199 22.05 -5.93 -4.48
C ILE A 199 21.74 -5.13 -3.20
N SER A 200 21.13 -5.78 -2.20
CA SER A 200 20.81 -5.12 -0.92
C SER A 200 22.05 -4.58 -0.22
N VAL A 201 23.19 -5.29 -0.28
CA VAL A 201 24.45 -4.81 0.30
C VAL A 201 25.06 -3.68 -0.52
N VAL A 202 25.13 -3.85 -1.85
CA VAL A 202 25.76 -2.86 -2.76
C VAL A 202 24.98 -1.55 -2.76
N LEU A 203 23.65 -1.61 -2.78
CA LEU A 203 22.78 -0.42 -2.81
C LEU A 203 22.48 0.15 -1.43
N ALA A 204 22.83 -0.51 -0.32
CA ALA A 204 22.52 -0.02 1.03
C ALA A 204 22.97 1.42 1.25
N ILE A 205 24.24 1.72 0.98
CA ILE A 205 24.83 3.04 1.22
C ILE A 205 24.33 4.09 0.22
N PRO A 206 24.35 3.86 -1.11
CA PRO A 206 23.79 4.82 -2.05
C PRO A 206 22.31 5.13 -1.79
N ALA A 207 21.51 4.09 -1.49
CA ALA A 207 20.10 4.26 -1.23
C ALA A 207 19.84 5.09 0.03
N ILE A 208 20.61 4.93 1.12
CA ILE A 208 20.35 5.69 2.35
C ILE A 208 20.68 7.18 2.19
N VAL A 209 21.72 7.50 1.41
CA VAL A 209 22.11 8.88 1.09
C VAL A 209 21.00 9.63 0.35
N ILE A 210 20.20 8.92 -0.45
CA ILE A 210 19.06 9.48 -1.17
C ILE A 210 17.77 9.42 -0.33
N ALA A 211 17.54 8.31 0.39
CA ALA A 211 16.31 8.10 1.15
C ALA A 211 16.14 9.10 2.29
N ALA A 212 17.21 9.46 3.00
CA ALA A 212 17.16 10.41 4.09
C ALA A 212 16.63 11.79 3.67
N PRO A 213 17.22 12.50 2.69
CA PRO A 213 16.69 13.80 2.26
C PRO A 213 15.30 13.68 1.62
N LEU A 214 15.01 12.62 0.84
CA LEU A 214 13.68 12.45 0.25
C LEU A 214 12.59 12.30 1.31
N GLU A 215 12.84 11.52 2.36
CA GLU A 215 11.87 11.36 3.45
C GLU A 215 11.69 12.67 4.24
N LEU A 216 12.77 13.41 4.50
CA LEU A 216 12.69 14.71 5.18
C LEU A 216 11.87 15.73 4.37
N VAL A 217 12.10 15.79 3.05
CA VAL A 217 11.28 16.59 2.13
C VAL A 217 9.82 16.12 2.17
N ALA A 218 9.59 14.80 2.11
CA ALA A 218 8.25 14.23 2.16
C ALA A 218 7.50 14.61 3.44
N ILE A 219 8.16 14.57 4.60
CA ILE A 219 7.60 15.01 5.89
C ILE A 219 7.21 16.49 5.83
N GLY A 220 8.05 17.35 5.21
CA GLY A 220 7.74 18.76 4.98
C GLY A 220 6.45 18.98 4.19
N PHE A 221 6.15 18.07 3.24
CA PHE A 221 4.90 18.06 2.46
C PHE A 221 3.78 17.20 3.06
N ARG A 222 3.92 16.71 4.30
CA ARG A 222 2.97 15.77 4.97
C ARG A 222 2.76 14.44 4.23
N LYS A 223 3.78 14.01 3.48
CA LYS A 223 3.84 12.76 2.71
C LYS A 223 4.89 11.79 3.27
N GLY A 224 5.24 11.90 4.55
CA GLY A 224 6.18 10.98 5.20
C GLY A 224 5.66 9.54 5.25
N SER A 225 6.57 8.58 5.29
CA SER A 225 6.34 7.14 5.12
C SER A 225 5.82 6.43 6.36
N SER A 226 6.11 6.94 7.57
CA SER A 226 5.63 6.37 8.83
C SER A 226 4.98 7.43 9.71
N VAL A 227 3.80 7.10 10.21
CA VAL A 227 2.93 8.01 10.96
C VAL A 227 2.56 7.40 12.30
N ARG A 228 2.47 8.26 13.31
CA ARG A 228 1.82 8.00 14.59
C ARG A 228 0.65 8.95 14.75
N ALA A 229 -0.55 8.41 14.95
CA ALA A 229 -1.77 9.17 15.13
C ALA A 229 -2.27 9.06 16.56
N GLY A 230 -2.55 10.20 17.20
CA GLY A 230 -3.23 10.27 18.49
C GLY A 230 -4.73 10.13 18.30
N ILE A 231 -5.38 9.33 19.15
CA ILE A 231 -6.83 9.10 19.10
C ILE A 231 -7.44 9.46 20.44
N GLN A 232 -8.56 10.18 20.39
CA GLN A 232 -9.36 10.51 21.56
C GLN A 232 -10.82 10.12 21.32
N VAL A 233 -11.47 9.61 22.37
CA VAL A 233 -12.91 9.36 22.39
C VAL A 233 -13.61 10.68 22.72
N LEU A 234 -14.67 11.02 21.97
CA LEU A 234 -15.50 12.20 22.22
C LEU A 234 -16.36 12.05 23.47
#